data_AF-A0A7Y0A5I6-F1
#
_entry.id   AF-A0A7Y0A5I6-F1
#
_cell.length_a   1.000
_cell.length_b   1.000
_cell.length_c   1.000
_cell.angle_alpha   90.00
_cell.angle_beta   90.00
_cell.angle_gamma   90.00
#
_symmetry.space_group_name_H-M   'P 1'
#
loop_
_entity.id
_entity.type
_entity.pdbx_description
1 polymer ?
#
loop_
_entity_poly.entity_id
_entity_poly.type
_entity_poly.pdbx_seq_one_letter_code
_entity_poly.pdbx_strand_id
1 'polypeptide(L)'
;MYKLFFLLIVSLFSAQNYRFTYSYSMKPDAGKKDSAITDYMNLDTNGRKSYFYNAAKFDRDSAYAVTKSYKDLLQAKSYDQNLSYIIEKDYSKKK
;
A
#
# COMPACT_ATOMS: atom_id res chain seq x y z
N MET A 1 39.03 -4.99 14.79
CA MET A 1 38.55 -3.91 13.90
C MET A 1 37.70 -4.41 12.72
N TYR A 2 37.84 -5.68 12.31
CA TYR A 2 37.10 -6.28 11.17
C TYR A 2 35.58 -6.35 11.35
N LYS A 3 35.09 -6.44 12.59
CA LYS A 3 33.65 -6.52 12.91
C LYS A 3 32.87 -5.26 12.50
N LEU A 4 33.49 -4.08 12.63
CA LEU A 4 32.90 -2.80 12.21
C LEU A 4 32.85 -2.68 10.69
N PHE A 5 33.89 -3.15 10.01
CA PHE A 5 33.93 -3.19 8.55
C PHE A 5 32.88 -4.14 7.98
N PHE A 6 32.70 -5.30 8.61
CA PHE A 6 31.64 -6.25 8.28
C PHE A 6 30.23 -5.64 8.43
N LEU A 7 29.97 -4.91 9.51
CA LEU A 7 28.69 -4.20 9.71
C LEU A 7 28.43 -3.15 8.63
N LEU A 8 29.46 -2.43 8.18
CA LEU A 8 29.36 -1.40 7.15
C LEU A 8 29.12 -2.01 5.75
N ILE A 9 29.62 -3.21 5.48
CA ILE A 9 29.34 -3.93 4.24
C ILE A 9 27.88 -4.43 4.23
N VAL A 10 27.39 -4.96 5.36
CA VAL A 10 26.01 -5.46 5.47
C VAL A 10 24.97 -4.35 5.26
N SER A 11 25.25 -3.11 5.70
CA SER A 11 24.32 -2.00 5.49
C SER A 11 24.19 -1.59 4.01
N LEU A 12 25.22 -1.79 3.19
CA LEU A 12 25.19 -1.50 1.74
C LEU A 12 24.33 -2.50 0.94
N PHE A 13 24.13 -3.71 1.46
CA PHE A 13 23.29 -4.74 0.83
C PHE A 13 21.86 -4.77 1.37
N SER A 14 21.51 -3.88 2.31
CA SER A 14 20.13 -3.77 2.78
C SER A 14 19.26 -3.15 1.68
N ALA A 15 18.41 -3.96 1.06
CA ALA A 15 17.43 -3.47 0.10
C ALA A 15 16.42 -2.57 0.82
N GLN A 16 16.54 -1.25 0.61
CA GLN A 16 15.67 -0.28 1.24
C GLN A 16 14.32 -0.26 0.51
N ASN A 17 13.32 -0.88 1.13
CA ASN A 17 11.93 -0.79 0.71
C ASN A 17 11.36 0.51 1.30
N TYR A 18 10.84 1.38 0.44
CA TYR A 18 10.19 2.62 0.83
C TYR A 18 8.68 2.51 0.63
N ARG A 19 7.93 3.10 1.56
CA ARG A 19 6.48 3.30 1.44
C ARG A 19 6.17 4.78 1.47
N PHE A 20 5.46 5.27 0.46
CA PHE A 20 4.88 6.60 0.44
C PHE A 20 3.37 6.48 0.59
N THR A 21 2.80 7.18 1.57
CA THR A 21 1.34 7.19 1.79
C THR A 21 0.76 8.51 1.32
N TYR A 22 -0.26 8.43 0.47
CA TYR A 22 -0.98 9.56 -0.10
C TYR A 22 -2.37 9.61 0.51
N SER A 23 -2.78 10.80 0.96
CA SER A 23 -4.17 11.08 1.30
C SER A 23 -4.87 11.67 0.08
N TYR A 24 -5.97 11.06 -0.33
CA TYR A 24 -6.80 11.51 -1.43
C TYR A 24 -8.18 11.86 -0.92
N SER A 25 -8.62 13.10 -1.12
CA SER A 25 -9.96 13.54 -0.76
C SER A 25 -10.77 13.88 -2.00
N MET A 26 -12.00 13.38 -2.10
CA MET A 26 -12.92 13.72 -3.17
C MET A 26 -14.33 13.98 -2.68
N LYS A 27 -15.08 14.73 -3.49
CA LYS A 27 -16.51 14.97 -3.32
C LYS A 27 -17.23 14.27 -4.47
N PRO A 28 -17.82 13.09 -4.25
CA PRO A 28 -18.41 12.30 -5.33
C PRO A 28 -19.68 12.94 -5.89
N ASP A 29 -20.38 13.75 -5.09
CA ASP A 29 -21.59 14.46 -5.50
C ASP A 29 -21.43 15.98 -5.27
N ALA A 30 -21.48 16.75 -6.35
CA ALA A 30 -21.38 18.21 -6.32
C ALA A 30 -22.54 18.87 -5.56
N GLY A 31 -23.70 18.21 -5.46
CA GLY A 31 -24.87 18.66 -4.71
C GLY A 31 -24.81 18.39 -3.20
N LYS A 32 -23.94 17.47 -2.75
CA LYS A 32 -23.77 17.11 -1.33
C LYS A 32 -22.43 17.61 -0.82
N LYS A 33 -22.38 18.87 -0.40
CA LYS A 33 -21.14 19.56 0.06
C LYS A 33 -20.43 18.86 1.22
N ASP A 34 -21.18 18.12 2.04
CA ASP A 34 -20.69 17.41 3.22
C ASP A 34 -20.23 15.96 2.94
N SER A 35 -20.34 15.49 1.70
CA SER A 35 -19.96 14.12 1.30
C SER A 35 -18.46 13.98 0.98
N ALA A 36 -17.58 14.71 1.66
CA ALA A 36 -16.15 14.59 1.42
C ALA A 36 -15.64 13.22 1.91
N ILE A 37 -15.18 12.41 0.97
CA ILE A 37 -14.60 11.09 1.23
C ILE A 37 -13.08 11.22 1.16
N THR A 38 -12.39 10.62 2.12
CA THR A 38 -10.92 10.56 2.13
C THR A 38 -10.44 9.13 2.14
N ASP A 39 -9.61 8.78 1.16
CA ASP A 39 -8.98 7.47 0.99
C ASP A 39 -7.46 7.60 1.12
N TYR A 40 -6.82 6.55 1.63
CA TYR A 40 -5.37 6.47 1.72
C TYR A 40 -4.81 5.45 0.73
N MET A 41 -3.82 5.88 -0.04
CA MET A 41 -3.11 5.04 -1.01
C MET A 41 -1.65 4.88 -0.60
N ASN A 42 -1.13 3.67 -0.71
CA ASN A 42 0.27 3.36 -0.44
C ASN A 42 1.00 3.06 -1.75
N LEU A 43 2.19 3.65 -1.91
CA LEU A 43 3.15 3.32 -2.94
C LEU A 43 4.35 2.65 -2.28
N ASP A 44 4.45 1.34 -2.47
CA ASP A 44 5.60 0.55 -2.04
C ASP A 44 6.60 0.43 -3.18
N THR A 45 7.87 0.68 -2.90
CA THR A 45 8.91 0.55 -3.91
C THR A 45 10.26 0.13 -3.33
N ASN A 46 10.99 -0.66 -4.11
CA ASN A 46 12.36 -1.06 -3.84
C ASN A 46 13.33 -0.54 -4.91
N GLY A 47 12.92 0.47 -5.69
CA GLY A 47 13.66 1.02 -6.83
C GLY A 47 13.61 0.17 -8.11
N ARG A 48 13.26 -1.12 -8.03
CA ARG A 48 13.10 -2.02 -9.20
C ARG A 48 11.65 -2.24 -9.60
N LYS A 49 10.77 -2.24 -8.61
CA LYS A 49 9.32 -2.34 -8.76
C LYS A 49 8.64 -1.29 -7.91
N SER A 50 7.46 -0.88 -8.34
CA SER A 50 6.54 -0.05 -7.57
C SER A 50 5.18 -0.70 -7.55
N TYR A 51 4.53 -0.67 -6.39
CA TYR A 51 3.19 -1.20 -6.18
C TYR A 51 2.34 -0.15 -5.47
N PHE A 52 1.33 0.34 -6.17
CA PHE A 52 0.40 1.36 -5.69
C PHE A 52 -0.95 0.73 -5.41
N TYR A 53 -1.48 0.89 -4.20
CA TYR A 53 -2.71 0.23 -3.75
C TYR A 53 -3.41 1.02 -2.64
N ASN A 54 -4.71 0.74 -2.45
CA ASN A 54 -5.50 1.32 -1.37
C ASN A 54 -5.21 0.62 -0.03
N ALA A 55 -5.05 1.40 1.04
CA ALA A 55 -4.79 0.88 2.39
C ALA A 55 -5.88 -0.09 2.89
N ALA A 56 -7.16 0.22 2.63
CA ALA A 56 -8.28 -0.63 3.00
C ALA A 56 -8.21 -2.02 2.34
N LYS A 57 -7.66 -2.11 1.11
CA LYS A 57 -7.41 -3.41 0.46
C LYS A 57 -6.35 -4.20 1.22
N PHE A 58 -5.27 -3.57 1.63
CA PHE A 58 -4.20 -4.24 2.37
C PHE A 58 -4.70 -4.79 3.71
N ASP A 59 -5.52 -4.02 4.43
CA ASP A 59 -6.11 -4.47 5.68
C ASP A 59 -7.05 -5.66 5.47
N ARG A 60 -7.88 -5.62 4.41
CA ARG A 60 -8.77 -6.73 4.04
C ARG A 60 -8.00 -8.00 3.70
N ASP A 61 -6.98 -7.88 2.85
CA ASP A 61 -6.19 -9.03 2.42
C ASP A 61 -5.39 -9.62 3.60
N SER A 62 -4.91 -8.77 4.52
CA SER A 62 -4.25 -9.19 5.75
C SER A 62 -5.20 -9.93 6.69
N ALA A 63 -6.41 -9.41 6.89
CA ALA A 63 -7.45 -10.07 7.68
C ALA A 63 -7.83 -11.44 7.07
N TYR A 64 -8.03 -11.50 5.75
CA TYR A 64 -8.32 -12.76 5.06
C TYR A 64 -7.16 -13.75 5.14
N ALA A 65 -5.92 -13.28 5.07
CA ALA A 65 -4.75 -14.14 5.16
C ALA A 65 -4.71 -14.90 6.50
N VAL A 66 -5.17 -14.26 7.57
CA VAL A 66 -5.25 -14.84 8.92
C VAL A 66 -6.48 -15.73 9.09
N THR A 67 -7.68 -15.23 8.74
CA THR A 67 -8.93 -15.94 9.05
C THR A 67 -9.32 -16.98 8.02
N LYS A 68 -8.90 -16.81 6.76
CA LYS A 68 -9.37 -17.58 5.58
C LYS A 68 -10.89 -17.60 5.40
N SER A 69 -11.61 -16.71 6.09
CA SER A 69 -13.06 -16.70 6.18
C SER A 69 -13.62 -15.48 5.46
N TYR A 70 -14.41 -15.71 4.42
CA TYR A 70 -15.08 -14.65 3.68
C TYR A 70 -16.16 -13.95 4.53
N LYS A 71 -16.81 -14.70 5.44
CA LYS A 71 -17.80 -14.17 6.38
C LYS A 71 -17.21 -13.09 7.28
N ASP A 72 -15.95 -13.25 7.68
CA ASP A 72 -15.27 -12.30 8.57
C ASP A 72 -14.88 -11.02 7.83
N LEU A 73 -14.64 -11.09 6.52
CA LEU A 73 -14.41 -9.91 5.67
C LEU A 73 -15.66 -9.05 5.47
N LEU A 74 -16.84 -9.69 5.42
CA LEU A 74 -18.11 -8.99 5.27
C LEU A 74 -18.54 -8.29 6.56
N GLN A 75 -18.12 -8.81 7.72
CA GLN A 75 -18.40 -8.22 9.03
C GLN A 75 -17.39 -7.16 9.46
N ALA A 76 -16.16 -7.24 8.95
CA ALA A 76 -15.14 -6.21 9.11
C ALA A 76 -15.51 -4.97 8.26
N LYS A 77 -16.44 -4.16 8.81
CA LYS A 77 -16.69 -2.75 8.53
C LYS A 77 -16.34 -2.31 7.11
N SER A 78 -17.37 -2.14 6.27
CA SER A 78 -17.38 -1.37 5.01
C SER A 78 -15.98 -0.94 4.57
N TYR A 79 -15.24 -1.85 3.93
CA TYR A 79 -14.10 -1.48 3.08
C TYR A 79 -14.68 -0.73 1.87
N ASP A 80 -15.35 0.38 2.14
CA ASP A 80 -16.06 1.23 1.19
C ASP A 80 -14.98 1.93 0.40
N GLN A 81 -14.50 1.21 -0.60
CA GLN A 81 -13.42 1.64 -1.46
C GLN A 81 -14.02 2.61 -2.44
N ASN A 82 -13.70 3.87 -2.24
CA ASN A 82 -14.04 4.88 -3.21
C ASN A 82 -12.96 4.95 -4.32
N LEU A 83 -11.73 4.50 -4.01
CA LEU A 83 -10.66 4.20 -4.96
C LEU A 83 -10.14 2.75 -4.86
N SER A 84 -10.46 1.90 -5.85
CA SER A 84 -10.00 0.50 -5.93
C SER A 84 -8.83 0.27 -6.90
N TYR A 85 -7.95 1.25 -7.10
CA TYR A 85 -6.84 1.10 -8.05
C TYR A 85 -5.70 0.27 -7.48
N ILE A 86 -5.16 -0.62 -8.32
CA ILE A 86 -3.91 -1.34 -8.09
C ILE A 86 -3.05 -1.11 -9.32
N ILE A 87 -1.89 -0.51 -9.13
CA ILE A 87 -0.95 -0.25 -10.21
C ILE A 87 0.38 -0.89 -9.84
N GLU A 88 0.82 -1.85 -10.64
CA GLU A 88 2.16 -2.41 -10.56
C GLU A 88 3.01 -1.88 -11.71
N LYS A 89 4.23 -1.47 -11.39
CA LYS A 89 5.22 -1.07 -12.38
C LYS A 89 6.53 -1.80 -12.13
N ASP A 90 6.97 -2.52 -13.15
CA ASP A 90 8.25 -3.21 -13.17
C ASP A 90 9.24 -2.44 -14.06
N TYR A 91 10.26 -1.83 -13.45
CA TYR A 91 11.25 -1.02 -14.16
C TYR A 91 12.32 -1.88 -14.83
N SER A 92 12.44 -3.17 -14.46
CA SER A 92 13.38 -4.09 -15.11
C SER A 92 12.98 -4.44 -16.55
N LYS A 93 11.72 -4.19 -16.92
CA LYS A 93 11.17 -4.47 -18.25
C LYS A 93 11.22 -3.27 -19.21
N LYS A 94 11.73 -2.12 -18.78
CA LYS A 94 11.97 -0.99 -19.68
C LYS A 94 13.20 -1.29 -20.55
N LYS A 95 12.95 -1.64 -21.82
CA LYS A 95 13.94 -1.48 -22.89
C LYS A 95 14.19 -0.01 -23.16
#